data_AF-A0A4Q0SWT6-F1
#
_entry.id   AF-A0A4Q0SWT6-F1
#
_cell.length_a   1.000
_cell.length_b   1.000
_cell.length_c   1.000
_cell.angle_alpha   90.00
_cell.angle_beta   90.00
_cell.angle_gamma   90.00
#
_symmetry.space_group_name_H-M   'P 1'
#
loop_
_entity.id
_entity.type
_entity.pdbx_description
1 polymer ?
#
loop_
_entity_poly.entity_id
_entity_poly.type
_entity_poly.pdbx_seq_one_letter_code
_entity_poly.pdbx_strand_id
1 'polypeptide(L)' 'MILVHAGFKVELAHSADEFQDRTASSSYALLVICHSVPEAEKQVILEAVSPSSSSVLAVPTLQPPNTFLSQVQQLLA' A
#
# COMPACT_ATOMS: atom_id res chain seq x y z
N MET A 1 -11.52 -0.48 9.60
CA MET A 1 -10.10 -0.64 9.20
C MET A 1 -9.27 0.41 9.94
N ILE A 2 -8.18 0.05 10.64
CA ILE A 2 -7.50 0.95 11.60
C ILE A 2 -7.02 2.27 10.97
N LEU A 3 -6.59 2.26 9.71
CA LEU A 3 -6.13 3.46 9.01
C LEU A 3 -7.23 4.51 8.81
N VAL A 4 -8.46 4.08 8.51
CA VAL A 4 -9.60 5.00 8.36
C VAL A 4 -9.93 5.65 9.72
N HIS A 5 -9.88 4.89 10.81
CA HIS A 5 -10.05 5.45 12.16
C HIS A 5 -8.93 6.40 12.58
N ALA A 6 -7.72 6.21 12.03
CA ALA A 6 -6.59 7.11 12.22
C ALA A 6 -6.63 8.35 11.29
N GLY A 7 -7.69 8.53 10.50
CA GLY A 7 -7.89 9.71 9.65
C GLY A 7 -7.28 9.62 8.25
N PHE A 8 -6.73 8.47 7.86
CA PHE A 8 -6.21 8.29 6.50
C PHE A 8 -7.34 8.03 5.51
N LYS A 9 -7.29 8.71 4.36
CA LYS A 9 -8.08 8.31 3.19
C LYS A 9 -7.43 7.06 2.60
N VAL A 10 -8.16 5.95 2.59
CA VAL A 10 -7.64 4.67 2.08
C VAL A 10 -8.54 4.13 0.99
N GLU A 11 -7.90 3.61 -0.05
CA GLU A 11 -8.54 2.96 -1.17
C GLU A 11 -7.98 1.55 -1.31
N LEU A 12 -8.86 0.57 -1.53
CA LEU A 12 -8.50 -0.84 -1.65
C LEU A 12 -8.52 -1.25 -3.11
N ALA A 13 -7.45 -1.87 -3.58
CA ALA A 13 -7.40 -2.56 -4.87
C ALA A 13 -7.33 -4.07 -4.62
N HIS A 14 -8.10 -4.84 -5.39
CA HIS A 14 -8.20 -6.30 -5.25
C HIS A 14 -7.44 -7.06 -6.35
N SER A 15 -6.89 -6.35 -7.33
CA SER A 15 -6.06 -6.88 -8.40
C SER A 15 -4.95 -5.90 -8.76
N ALA A 16 -3.88 -6.41 -9.40
CA ALA A 16 -2.84 -5.55 -9.96
C ALA A 16 -3.36 -4.53 -10.99
N ASP A 17 -4.38 -4.88 -11.78
CA ASP A 17 -5.00 -4.00 -12.78
C ASP A 17 -5.73 -2.82 -12.12
N GLU A 18 -6.57 -3.09 -11.11
CA GLU A 18 -7.22 -2.05 -10.31
C GLU A 18 -6.21 -1.14 -9.61
N PHE A 19 -5.10 -1.72 -9.14
CA PHE A 19 -4.04 -0.97 -8.50
C PHE A 19 -3.36 0.00 -9.47
N GLN A 20 -3.07 -0.46 -10.70
CA GLN A 20 -2.45 0.37 -11.73
C GLN A 20 -3.38 1.50 -12.19
N ASP A 21 -4.66 1.22 -12.45
CA ASP A 21 -5.61 2.24 -12.89
C ASP A 21 -5.75 3.39 -11.87
N ARG A 22 -5.80 3.04 -10.59
CA ARG A 22 -5.88 4.01 -9.49
C ARG A 22 -4.60 4.81 -9.30
N THR A 23 -3.45 4.14 -9.33
CA THR A 23 -2.14 4.83 -9.20
C THR A 23 -1.79 5.68 -10.41
N ALA A 24 -2.34 5.38 -11.59
CA ALA A 24 -2.24 6.26 -12.76
C ALA A 24 -3.09 7.54 -12.62
N SER A 25 -4.24 7.44 -11.96
CA SER A 25 -5.22 8.54 -11.87
C SER A 25 -5.10 9.38 -10.59
N SER A 26 -4.34 8.93 -9.60
CA SER A 26 -4.22 9.56 -8.29
C SER A 26 -2.82 9.43 -7.71
N SER A 27 -2.39 10.48 -6.99
CA SER A 27 -1.13 10.47 -6.26
C SER A 27 -1.37 9.99 -4.82
N TYR A 28 -0.63 8.97 -4.42
CA TYR A 28 -0.68 8.40 -3.07
C TYR A 28 0.65 8.65 -2.36
N ALA A 29 0.61 9.04 -1.08
CA ALA A 29 1.83 9.21 -0.29
C ALA A 29 2.47 7.87 0.10
N LEU A 30 1.64 6.84 0.32
CA LEU A 30 2.05 5.50 0.73
C LEU A 30 1.21 4.44 0.02
N LEU A 31 1.89 3.42 -0.50
CA LEU A 31 1.30 2.24 -1.10
C LEU A 31 1.60 1.03 -0.23
N VAL A 32 0.57 0.26 0.14
CA VAL A 32 0.69 -0.88 1.05
C VAL A 32 0.38 -2.17 0.30
N ILE A 33 1.34 -3.11 0.32
CA ILE A 33 1.18 -4.43 -0.30
C ILE A 33 0.92 -5.44 0.82
N CYS A 34 -0.30 -5.97 0.86
CA CYS A 34 -0.73 -6.93 1.88
C CYS A 34 -0.14 -8.33 1.67
N HIS A 35 -0.08 -9.11 2.75
CA HIS A 35 0.44 -10.48 2.74
C HIS A 35 -0.33 -11.43 1.82
N SER A 36 -1.60 -11.11 1.53
CA SER A 36 -2.50 -11.91 0.70
C SER A 36 -2.20 -11.78 -0.80
N VAL A 37 -1.39 -10.80 -1.21
CA VAL A 37 -1.04 -10.59 -2.61
C VAL A 37 -0.05 -11.70 -3.05
N PRO A 38 -0.30 -12.41 -4.16
CA PRO A 38 0.65 -13.39 -4.70
C PRO A 38 1.98 -12.76 -5.12
N GLU A 39 3.08 -13.49 -5.00
CA GLU A 39 4.43 -12.96 -5.31
C GLU A 39 4.57 -12.46 -6.76
N ALA A 40 3.93 -13.14 -7.72
CA ALA A 40 3.89 -12.72 -9.12
C ALA A 40 3.23 -11.34 -9.29
N GLU A 41 2.14 -11.07 -8.57
CA GLU A 41 1.47 -9.77 -8.61
C GLU A 41 2.26 -8.69 -7.87
N LYS A 42 2.97 -9.04 -6.79
CA LYS A 42 3.85 -8.08 -6.09
C LYS A 42 4.90 -7.49 -7.01
N GLN A 43 5.52 -8.30 -7.87
CA GLN A 43 6.52 -7.82 -8.81
C GLN A 43 5.93 -6.80 -9.78
N VAL A 44 4.77 -7.11 -10.37
CA VAL A 44 4.05 -6.20 -11.28
C VAL A 44 3.69 -4.89 -10.60
N ILE A 45 3.25 -4.95 -9.34
CA ILE A 45 2.94 -3.76 -8.54
C ILE A 45 4.20 -2.93 -8.28
N LEU A 46 5.31 -3.56 -7.87
CA LEU A 46 6.57 -2.86 -7.57
C LEU A 46 7.20 -2.21 -8.82
N GLU A 47 7.13 -2.88 -9.97
CA GLU A 47 7.59 -2.32 -11.25
C GLU A 47 6.74 -1.11 -11.67
N ALA A 48 5.42 -1.17 -11.50
CA ALA A 48 4.52 -0.06 -11.80
C ALA A 48 4.75 1.17 -10.90
N VAL A 49 5.24 0.96 -9.67
CA VAL A 49 5.44 2.02 -8.66
C VAL A 49 6.85 2.60 -8.68
N SER A 50 7.83 1.90 -9.27
CA SER A 50 9.22 2.38 -9.37
C SER A 50 9.41 3.80 -9.93
N PRO A 51 8.56 4.35 -10.82
CA PRO A 51 8.66 5.75 -11.25
C PRO A 51 7.93 6.75 -10.33
N SER A 52 7.17 6.31 -9.33
CA SER A 52 6.32 7.15 -8.47
C SER A 52 7.10 7.62 -7.22
N SER A 53 6.94 8.87 -6.80
CA SER A 53 7.53 9.40 -5.55
C SER A 53 6.89 8.85 -4.26
N SER A 54 6.05 7.84 -4.38
CA SER A 54 5.27 7.23 -3.29
C SER A 54 6.13 6.24 -2.50
N SER A 55 6.03 6.28 -1.18
CA SER A 55 6.65 5.23 -0.35
C SER A 55 5.91 3.90 -0.52
N VAL A 56 6.63 2.79 -0.48
CA VAL A 56 6.05 1.43 -0.55
C VAL A 56 6.30 0.68 0.75
N LEU A 57 5.24 0.17 1.36
CA LEU A 57 5.29 -0.70 2.54
C LEU A 57 4.78 -2.10 2.17
N ALA A 58 5.67 -3.08 2.11
CA ALA A 58 5.30 -4.47 1.99
C ALA A 58 5.04 -5.08 3.38
N VAL A 59 3.86 -5.67 3.57
CA VAL A 59 3.44 -6.34 4.80
C VAL A 59 3.35 -7.84 4.52
N PRO A 60 4.46 -8.60 4.64
CA PRO A 60 4.52 -9.99 4.21
C PRO A 60 3.76 -10.96 5.13
N THR A 61 3.40 -10.54 6.35
CA THR A 61 2.68 -11.33 7.34
C THR A 61 1.66 -10.47 8.08
N LEU A 62 0.67 -11.09 8.72
CA LEU A 62 -0.26 -10.38 9.58
C LEU A 62 0.48 -9.75 10.77
N GLN A 63 0.35 -8.44 10.91
CA GLN A 63 0.96 -7.67 11.99
C GLN A 63 -0.11 -7.16 12.97
N PRO A 64 0.25 -6.96 14.26
CA PRO A 64 -0.62 -6.26 15.19
C PRO A 64 -0.97 -4.84 14.69
N PRO A 65 -2.22 -4.37 14.89
CA PRO A 65 -2.67 -3.09 14.34
C PRO A 65 -1.81 -1.89 14.77
N ASN A 66 -1.35 -1.86 16.02
CA ASN A 66 -0.50 -0.77 16.52
C ASN A 66 0.89 -0.78 15.87
N THR A 67 1.48 -1.96 15.67
CA THR A 67 2.77 -2.10 14.97
C THR A 67 2.67 -1.61 13.53
N PHE A 68 1.62 -2.01 12.83
CA PHE A 68 1.36 -1.56 11.47
C PHE A 68 1.14 -0.03 11.41
N LEU A 69 0.34 0.52 12.32
CA LEU A 69 0.09 1.96 12.40
C LEU A 69 1.38 2.75 12.62
N SER A 70 2.25 2.31 13.53
CA SER A 70 3.54 2.98 13.77
C SER A 70 4.43 2.95 12.53
N GLN A 71 4.47 1.85 11.78
CA GLN A 71 5.23 1.78 10.52
C GLN A 71 4.69 2.75 9.47
N VAL A 72 3.36 2.83 9.32
CA VAL A 72 2.71 3.78 8.41
C VAL A 72 3.04 5.23 8.79
N GLN A 73 2.99 5.55 10.09
CA GLN A 73 3.31 6.90 10.57
C GLN A 73 4.79 7.26 10.34
N GLN A 74 5.72 6.31 10.50
CA GLN A 74 7.14 6.57 10.26
C GLN A 74 7.46 6.83 8.79
N LEU A 75 6.73 6.22 7.86
CA LEU A 75 6.93 6.41 6.42
C LEU A 75 6.26 7.67 5.87
N LEU A 76 5.32 8.25 6.63
CA LEU A 76 4.56 9.44 6.25
C LEU A 76 4.97 10.70 7.03
N ALA A 77 5.96 10.58 7.93
CA ALA A 77 6.53 11.69 8.70
C ALA A 77 7.58 12.46 7.88
#